data_AF-A0A4Y7L797-F1
#
_entry.id   AF-A0A4Y7L797-F1
#
_cell.length_a   1.000
_cell.length_b   1.000
_cell.length_c   1.000
_cell.angle_alpha   90.00
_cell.angle_beta   90.00
_cell.angle_gamma   90.00
#
_symmetry.space_group_name_H-M   'P 1'
#
loop_
_entity.id
_entity.type
_entity.pdbx_description
1 polymer ?
#
loop_
_entity_poly.entity_id
_entity_poly.type
_entity_poly.pdbx_seq_one_letter_code
_entity_poly.pdbx_strand_id
1 'polypeptide(L)'
;MDTLLACHYGFLLGPWLESSKKLAQNPEQEKQFEWNARTQVTMWFDNTMNEASLLRDYGNKYWSGLLRDYYGPRAAIYFRCLLESLEKGQGFSLNEWRKKWIKLTNDWQNSRNIYTVKSRGDAFNTSRWIYDKYLRNNDVHDHEAFMETEGLSRA
;
A
#
# COMPACT_ATOMS: atom_id res chain seq x y z
N MET A 1 -9.41 1.71 4.82
CA MET A 1 -9.33 2.07 3.38
C MET A 1 -9.65 0.89 2.46
N ASP A 2 -8.93 -0.23 2.51
CA ASP A 2 -9.18 -1.40 1.63
C ASP A 2 -10.65 -1.89 1.66
N THR A 3 -11.26 -1.95 2.85
CA THR A 3 -12.68 -2.29 3.03
C THR A 3 -13.64 -1.34 2.30
N LEU A 4 -13.33 -0.04 2.26
CA LEU A 4 -14.16 0.94 1.55
C LEU A 4 -14.08 0.72 0.05
N LEU A 5 -12.87 0.45 -0.48
CA LEU A 5 -12.66 0.14 -1.90
C LEU A 5 -13.39 -1.15 -2.30
N ALA A 6 -13.44 -2.15 -1.41
CA ALA A 6 -14.14 -3.41 -1.66
C ALA A 6 -15.66 -3.23 -1.92
N CYS A 7 -16.23 -2.09 -1.51
CA CYS A 7 -17.66 -1.81 -1.67
C CYS A 7 -18.09 -1.55 -3.12
N HIS A 8 -17.16 -1.34 -4.06
CA HIS A 8 -17.50 -1.01 -5.43
C HIS A 8 -16.60 -1.72 -6.45
N TYR A 9 -17.22 -2.30 -7.48
CA TYR A 9 -16.56 -3.13 -8.49
C TYR A 9 -15.37 -2.43 -9.18
N GLY A 10 -15.52 -1.13 -9.50
CA GLY A 10 -14.46 -0.33 -10.14
C GLY A 10 -13.19 -0.13 -9.30
N PHE A 11 -13.21 -0.49 -8.02
CA PHE A 11 -12.05 -0.43 -7.14
C PHE A 11 -11.54 -1.81 -6.71
N LEU A 12 -11.84 -2.86 -7.46
CA LEU A 12 -11.34 -4.21 -7.17
C LEU A 12 -10.12 -4.54 -8.04
N LEU A 13 -9.09 -5.15 -7.44
CA LEU A 13 -7.96 -5.71 -8.19
C LEU A 13 -8.33 -6.96 -8.98
N GLY A 14 -9.24 -7.78 -8.47
CA GLY A 14 -9.62 -9.07 -9.09
C GLY A 14 -10.03 -8.96 -10.55
N PRO A 15 -10.96 -8.05 -10.93
CA PRO A 15 -11.37 -7.89 -12.32
C PRO A 15 -10.23 -7.55 -13.28
N TRP A 16 -9.22 -6.79 -12.83
CA TRP A 16 -8.04 -6.47 -13.63
C TRP A 16 -7.20 -7.73 -13.92
N LEU A 17 -6.90 -8.50 -12.88
CA LEU A 17 -6.10 -9.73 -13.01
C LEU A 17 -6.84 -10.84 -13.76
N GLU A 18 -8.14 -11.02 -13.51
CA GLU A 18 -8.93 -12.00 -14.25
C GLU A 18 -9.09 -11.62 -15.73
N SER A 19 -9.21 -10.33 -16.03
CA SER A 19 -9.26 -9.87 -17.42
C SER A 19 -7.97 -10.13 -18.16
N SER A 20 -6.80 -9.95 -17.53
CA SER A 20 -5.52 -10.22 -18.19
C SER A 20 -5.33 -11.72 -18.48
N LYS A 21 -5.69 -12.59 -17.53
CA LYS A 21 -5.61 -14.05 -17.70
C LYS A 21 -6.49 -14.57 -18.83
N LYS A 22 -7.69 -14.00 -19.03
CA LYS A 22 -8.62 -14.39 -20.11
C LYS A 22 -8.08 -14.15 -21.52
N LEU A 23 -7.03 -13.34 -21.67
CA LEU A 23 -6.38 -13.10 -22.96
C LEU A 23 -5.37 -14.20 -23.33
N ALA A 24 -5.02 -15.08 -22.39
CA ALA A 24 -4.04 -16.13 -22.61
C ALA A 24 -4.60 -17.31 -23.40
N GLN A 25 -3.75 -17.94 -24.20
CA GLN A 25 -4.07 -19.13 -25.00
C GLN A 25 -3.57 -20.43 -24.37
N ASN A 26 -2.69 -20.33 -23.36
CA ASN A 26 -2.10 -21.46 -22.66
C ASN A 26 -1.68 -21.06 -21.22
N PRO A 27 -1.38 -22.03 -20.34
CA PRO A 27 -1.03 -21.77 -18.94
C PRO A 27 0.20 -20.86 -18.76
N GLU A 28 1.19 -20.97 -19.65
CA GLU A 28 2.41 -20.16 -19.62
C GLU A 28 2.09 -18.69 -19.88
N GLN A 29 1.28 -18.41 -20.91
CA GLN A 29 0.78 -17.07 -21.20
C GLN A 29 -0.09 -16.54 -20.07
N GLU A 30 -0.92 -17.38 -19.44
CA GLU A 30 -1.75 -16.95 -18.32
C GLU A 30 -0.89 -16.45 -17.15
N LYS A 31 0.19 -17.16 -16.83
CA LYS A 31 1.17 -16.74 -15.83
C LYS A 31 1.85 -15.43 -16.22
N GLN A 32 2.30 -15.32 -17.47
CA GLN A 32 2.96 -14.12 -17.97
C GLN A 32 2.04 -12.90 -17.98
N PHE A 33 0.78 -13.05 -18.38
CA PHE A 33 -0.19 -11.95 -18.48
C PHE A 33 -0.65 -11.48 -17.11
N GLU A 34 -0.79 -12.38 -16.14
CA GLU A 34 -1.03 -11.97 -14.76
C GLU A 34 0.18 -11.22 -14.18
N TRP A 35 1.41 -11.72 -14.40
CA TRP A 35 2.63 -11.03 -13.98
C TRP A 35 2.72 -9.63 -14.63
N ASN A 36 2.47 -9.51 -15.94
CA ASN A 36 2.43 -8.23 -16.64
C ASN A 36 1.40 -7.26 -16.02
N ALA A 37 0.19 -7.76 -15.72
CA ALA A 37 -0.87 -6.97 -15.13
C ALA A 37 -0.51 -6.47 -13.72
N ARG A 38 0.15 -7.30 -12.91
CA ARG A 38 0.67 -6.92 -11.59
C ARG A 38 1.81 -5.90 -11.71
N THR A 39 2.73 -6.12 -12.65
CA THR A 39 3.88 -5.24 -12.88
C THR A 39 3.44 -3.85 -13.32
N GLN A 40 2.50 -3.74 -14.26
CA GLN A 40 2.03 -2.44 -14.78
C GLN A 40 1.50 -1.51 -13.69
N VAL A 41 0.85 -2.04 -12.65
CA VAL A 41 0.27 -1.24 -11.55
C VAL A 41 1.21 -1.07 -10.35
N THR A 42 2.43 -1.61 -10.43
CA THR A 42 3.45 -1.56 -9.35
C THR A 42 4.82 -1.11 -9.88
N MET A 43 5.76 -2.02 -10.17
CA MET A 43 7.13 -1.69 -10.60
C MET A 43 7.18 -1.07 -12.00
N TRP A 44 6.18 -1.32 -12.84
CA TRP A 44 6.03 -0.86 -14.23
C TRP A 44 7.06 -1.43 -15.22
N PHE A 45 8.34 -1.38 -14.87
CA PHE A 45 9.47 -1.88 -15.66
C PHE A 45 10.41 -2.73 -14.78
N ASP A 46 11.50 -3.20 -15.38
CA ASP A 46 12.55 -3.96 -14.71
C ASP A 46 13.20 -3.18 -13.56
N ASN A 47 13.79 -3.97 -12.65
CA ASN A 47 14.46 -3.51 -11.45
C ASN A 47 15.62 -4.44 -11.12
N THR A 48 16.52 -4.00 -10.23
CA THR A 48 17.58 -4.83 -9.66
C THR A 48 17.23 -5.17 -8.21
N MET A 49 18.12 -5.87 -7.51
CA MET A 49 17.96 -6.15 -6.07
C MET A 49 17.85 -4.89 -5.21
N ASN A 50 18.46 -3.78 -5.62
CA ASN A 50 18.59 -2.56 -4.82
C ASN A 50 18.23 -1.29 -5.59
N GLU A 51 17.74 -1.40 -6.82
CA GLU A 51 17.26 -0.27 -7.61
C GLU A 51 15.90 -0.62 -8.19
N ALA A 52 14.92 0.21 -7.87
CA ALA A 52 13.60 0.07 -8.45
C ALA A 52 13.54 0.77 -9.80
N SER A 53 12.58 0.39 -10.63
CA SER A 53 12.26 1.11 -11.85
C SER A 53 12.07 2.62 -11.58
N LEU A 54 12.52 3.44 -12.53
CA LEU A 54 12.25 4.87 -12.54
C LEU A 54 10.74 5.18 -12.66
N LEU A 55 9.97 4.22 -13.19
CA LEU A 55 8.52 4.31 -13.40
C LEU A 55 7.72 3.54 -12.33
N ARG A 56 8.37 3.11 -11.24
CA ARG A 56 7.68 2.51 -10.09
C ARG A 56 6.51 3.39 -9.65
N ASP A 57 5.39 2.75 -9.34
CA ASP A 57 4.12 3.37 -8.96
C ASP A 57 3.50 4.33 -10.00
N TYR A 58 4.03 4.47 -11.22
CA TYR A 58 3.42 5.30 -12.24
C TYR A 58 1.98 4.83 -12.56
N GLY A 59 1.79 3.52 -12.66
CA GLY A 59 0.50 2.89 -12.89
C GLY A 59 -0.34 2.64 -11.64
N ASN A 60 -0.02 3.24 -10.48
CA ASN A 60 -0.68 2.94 -9.20
C ASN A 60 -2.21 3.05 -9.26
N LYS A 61 -2.88 2.31 -8.38
CA LYS A 61 -4.34 2.32 -8.21
C LYS A 61 -4.72 2.16 -6.75
N TYR A 62 -5.80 2.83 -6.35
CA TYR A 62 -6.49 2.54 -5.09
C TYR A 62 -7.48 1.39 -5.32
N TRP A 63 -6.96 0.17 -5.38
CA TRP A 63 -7.77 -1.04 -5.51
C TRP A 63 -7.74 -1.89 -4.26
N SER A 64 -8.90 -2.43 -3.87
CA SER A 64 -9.01 -3.45 -2.83
C SER A 64 -8.24 -4.70 -3.24
N GLY A 65 -7.51 -5.26 -2.28
CA GLY A 65 -6.52 -6.30 -2.51
C GLY A 65 -5.13 -5.73 -2.79
N LEU A 66 -5.02 -4.75 -3.70
CA LEU A 66 -3.73 -4.08 -3.97
C LEU A 66 -3.28 -3.25 -2.76
N LEU A 67 -4.18 -2.48 -2.13
CA LEU A 67 -3.83 -1.77 -0.90
C LEU A 67 -3.46 -2.73 0.23
N ARG A 68 -4.25 -3.79 0.44
CA ARG A 68 -4.04 -4.75 1.53
C ARG A 68 -2.76 -5.56 1.38
N ASP A 69 -2.48 -6.09 0.18
CA ASP A 69 -1.43 -7.11 0.00
C ASP A 69 -0.14 -6.54 -0.61
N TYR A 70 -0.16 -5.31 -1.15
CA TYR A 70 1.03 -4.65 -1.68
C TYR A 70 1.39 -3.39 -0.89
N TYR A 71 0.55 -2.34 -0.93
CA TYR A 71 0.93 -1.04 -0.36
C TYR A 71 1.01 -1.03 1.16
N GLY A 72 0.11 -1.73 1.86
CA GLY A 72 0.13 -1.85 3.32
C GLY A 72 1.41 -2.51 3.84
N PRO A 73 1.76 -3.73 3.37
CA PRO A 73 3.02 -4.38 3.70
C PRO A 73 4.26 -3.56 3.33
N ARG A 74 4.22 -2.82 2.20
CA ARG A 74 5.30 -1.92 1.79
C ARG A 74 5.51 -0.78 2.78
N ALA A 75 4.43 -0.14 3.24
CA ALA A 75 4.48 0.89 4.28
C ALA A 75 4.96 0.32 5.62
N ALA A 76 4.52 -0.90 5.99
CA ALA A 76 4.98 -1.57 7.20
C ALA A 76 6.49 -1.88 7.19
N ILE A 77 7.10 -2.14 6.02
CA ILE A 77 8.57 -2.25 5.90
C ILE A 77 9.25 -0.92 6.26
N TYR A 78 8.72 0.21 5.77
CA TYR A 78 9.27 1.53 6.11
C TYR A 78 9.23 1.80 7.61
N PHE A 79 8.07 1.65 8.25
CA PHE A 79 7.92 1.90 9.68
C PHE A 79 8.78 0.97 10.54
N ARG A 80 8.89 -0.32 10.19
CA ARG A 80 9.79 -1.24 10.91
C ARG A 80 11.24 -0.80 10.82
N CYS A 81 11.73 -0.46 9.63
CA CYS A 81 13.10 0.03 9.47
C CYS A 81 13.34 1.34 10.22
N LEU A 82 12.34 2.22 10.28
CA LEU A 82 12.44 3.48 11.03
C LEU A 82 12.53 3.23 12.55
N LEU A 83 11.67 2.36 13.08
CA LEU A 83 11.70 1.98 14.49
C LEU A 83 13.01 1.29 14.87
N GLU A 84 13.50 0.35 14.05
CA GLU A 84 14.79 -0.33 14.24
C GLU A 84 15.95 0.68 14.30
N SER A 85 15.93 1.72 13.46
CA SER A 85 16.94 2.79 13.47
C SER A 85 16.88 3.62 14.75
N LEU A 86 15.68 3.98 15.21
CA LEU A 86 15.47 4.72 16.46
C LEU A 86 15.94 3.95 17.69
N GLU A 87 15.54 2.67 17.80
CA GLU A 87 15.91 1.80 18.92
C GLU A 87 17.43 1.59 19.03
N LYS A 88 18.12 1.56 17.89
CA LYS A 88 19.58 1.38 17.84
C LYS A 88 20.36 2.69 17.92
N GLY A 89 19.69 3.84 17.86
CA GLY A 89 20.35 5.15 17.77
C GLY A 89 21.20 5.31 16.50
N GLN A 90 20.79 4.69 15.39
CA GLN A 90 21.53 4.69 14.12
C GLN A 90 20.75 5.38 13.01
N GLY A 91 21.45 5.87 11.99
CA GLY A 91 20.82 6.44 10.80
C GLY A 91 19.92 5.44 10.05
N PHE A 92 18.94 5.96 9.31
CA PHE A 92 18.05 5.14 8.49
C PHE A 92 18.81 4.49 7.32
N SER A 93 18.85 3.15 7.30
CA SER A 93 19.51 2.41 6.22
C SER A 93 18.63 2.38 4.96
N LEU A 94 18.81 3.38 4.11
CA LEU A 94 18.08 3.51 2.83
C LEU A 94 18.27 2.28 1.94
N ASN A 95 19.48 1.70 1.90
CA ASN A 95 19.79 0.55 1.05
C ASN A 95 19.04 -0.70 1.52
N GLU A 96 19.07 -1.00 2.82
CA GLU A 96 18.39 -2.18 3.36
C GLU A 96 16.87 -2.06 3.28
N TRP A 97 16.32 -0.88 3.59
CA TRP A 97 14.91 -0.59 3.38
C TRP A 97 14.52 -0.84 1.91
N ARG A 98 15.34 -0.34 0.98
CA ARG A 98 15.09 -0.45 -0.46
C ARG A 98 15.09 -1.90 -0.94
N LYS A 99 16.09 -2.69 -0.56
CA LYS A 99 16.14 -4.13 -0.86
C LYS A 99 14.89 -4.86 -0.36
N LYS A 100 14.46 -4.59 0.89
CA LYS A 100 13.30 -5.22 1.50
C LYS A 100 12.02 -4.96 0.72
N TRP A 101 11.73 -3.70 0.37
CA TRP A 101 10.48 -3.37 -0.31
C TRP A 101 10.48 -3.74 -1.80
N ILE A 102 11.65 -3.69 -2.46
CA ILE A 102 11.80 -4.21 -3.83
C ILE A 102 11.54 -5.70 -3.87
N LYS A 103 12.13 -6.47 -2.95
CA LYS A 103 11.87 -7.91 -2.82
C LYS A 103 10.37 -8.18 -2.63
N LEU A 104 9.72 -7.44 -1.74
CA LEU A 104 8.26 -7.55 -1.55
C LEU A 104 7.49 -7.32 -2.85
N THR A 105 7.89 -6.32 -3.64
CA THR A 105 7.24 -6.01 -4.93
C THR A 105 7.39 -7.18 -5.91
N ASN A 106 8.61 -7.69 -6.07
CA ASN A 106 8.88 -8.80 -6.98
C ASN A 106 8.13 -10.08 -6.52
N ASP A 107 8.13 -10.39 -5.23
CA ASP A 107 7.40 -11.53 -4.68
C ASP A 107 5.89 -11.40 -4.93
N TRP A 108 5.32 -10.20 -4.73
CA TRP A 108 3.90 -9.93 -4.96
C TRP A 108 3.52 -10.04 -6.45
N GLN A 109 4.37 -9.54 -7.36
CA GLN A 109 4.17 -9.65 -8.81
C GLN A 109 4.23 -11.10 -9.30
N ASN A 110 5.09 -11.92 -8.70
CA ASN A 110 5.20 -13.34 -9.01
C ASN A 110 4.12 -14.20 -8.33
N SER A 111 3.40 -13.65 -7.35
CA SER A 111 2.33 -14.36 -6.65
C SER A 111 1.12 -14.62 -7.53
N ARG A 112 0.34 -15.65 -7.18
CA ARG A 112 -0.90 -16.05 -7.86
C ARG A 112 -2.10 -16.00 -6.92
N ASN A 113 -2.05 -15.11 -5.91
CA ASN A 113 -3.13 -14.92 -4.95
C ASN A 113 -4.40 -14.49 -5.69
N ILE A 114 -5.53 -15.13 -5.36
CA ILE A 114 -6.84 -14.86 -5.97
C ILE A 114 -7.49 -13.68 -5.24
N TYR A 115 -8.03 -12.74 -6.03
CA TYR A 115 -8.76 -11.59 -5.51
C TYR A 115 -10.22 -11.62 -5.97
N THR A 116 -11.13 -11.14 -5.12
CA THR A 116 -12.56 -11.14 -5.46
C THR A 116 -12.84 -10.28 -6.69
N VAL A 117 -13.74 -10.76 -7.55
CA VAL A 117 -14.32 -10.01 -8.67
C VAL A 117 -15.69 -9.42 -8.37
N LYS A 118 -16.24 -9.72 -7.18
CA LYS A 118 -17.54 -9.20 -6.71
C LYS A 118 -17.30 -8.23 -5.57
N SER A 119 -17.96 -7.07 -5.64
CA SER A 119 -17.93 -6.09 -4.57
C SER A 119 -18.72 -6.60 -3.36
N ARG A 120 -18.33 -6.12 -2.18
CA ARG A 120 -18.97 -6.45 -0.90
C ARG A 120 -18.91 -5.26 0.03
N GLY A 121 -20.01 -5.05 0.77
CA GLY A 121 -20.11 -4.02 1.81
C GLY A 121 -20.97 -2.84 1.36
N ASP A 122 -21.05 -1.85 2.25
CA ASP A 122 -21.82 -0.63 2.06
C ASP A 122 -20.85 0.55 2.12
N ALA A 123 -20.69 1.26 1.00
CA ALA A 123 -19.74 2.34 0.88
C ALA A 123 -20.08 3.53 1.80
N PHE A 124 -21.37 3.81 2.02
CA PHE A 124 -21.83 4.93 2.83
C PHE A 124 -21.58 4.66 4.32
N ASN A 125 -22.00 3.49 4.80
CA ASN A 125 -21.78 3.10 6.19
C ASN A 125 -20.28 2.94 6.50
N THR A 126 -19.51 2.39 5.55
CA THR A 126 -18.05 2.24 5.71
C THR A 126 -17.33 3.60 5.72
N SER A 127 -17.72 4.54 4.84
CA SER A 127 -17.10 5.87 4.80
C SER A 127 -17.41 6.68 6.06
N ARG A 128 -18.66 6.63 6.55
CA ARG A 128 -19.06 7.24 7.83
C ARG A 128 -18.23 6.70 8.98
N TRP A 129 -18.07 5.37 9.07
CA TRP A 129 -17.24 4.75 10.10
C TRP A 129 -15.77 5.21 10.04
N ILE A 130 -15.17 5.28 8.85
CA ILE A 130 -13.80 5.79 8.68
C ILE A 130 -13.72 7.26 9.12
N TYR A 131 -14.66 8.09 8.71
CA TYR A 131 -14.73 9.51 9.09
C TYR A 131 -14.81 9.67 10.61
N ASP A 132 -15.74 8.96 11.26
CA ASP A 132 -15.92 9.05 12.71
C ASP A 132 -14.63 8.63 13.45
N LYS A 133 -13.98 7.55 12.99
CA LYS A 133 -12.77 7.01 13.62
C LYS A 133 -11.54 7.90 13.48
N TYR A 134 -11.29 8.46 12.28
CA TYR A 134 -10.01 9.09 11.95
C TYR A 134 -10.07 10.61 11.79
N LEU A 135 -11.27 11.21 11.69
CA LEU A 135 -11.41 12.66 11.50
C LEU A 135 -12.24 13.28 12.62
N ARG A 136 -13.38 12.68 13.00
CA ARG A 136 -14.27 13.27 14.00
C ARG A 136 -13.77 13.15 15.44
N ASN A 137 -13.18 12.01 15.80
CA ASN A 137 -12.76 11.74 17.17
C ASN A 137 -11.34 12.25 17.50
N ASN A 138 -10.66 12.94 16.57
CA ASN A 138 -9.32 13.50 16.80
C ASN A 138 -9.33 14.89 17.46
N ASP A 139 -10.50 15.51 17.66
CA ASP A 139 -10.63 16.87 18.21
C ASP A 139 -10.71 16.96 19.75
N VAL A 140 -10.37 15.90 20.51
CA VAL A 140 -10.55 15.91 21.98
C VAL A 140 -9.24 15.91 22.78
N HIS A 141 -8.05 15.71 22.19
CA HIS A 141 -6.84 15.55 23.02
C HIS A 141 -5.55 16.30 22.68
N ASP A 142 -5.46 17.11 21.63
CA ASP A 142 -4.23 17.88 21.40
C ASP A 142 -4.57 19.28 20.90
N HIS A 143 -4.66 20.26 21.81
CA HIS A 143 -4.31 21.66 21.52
C HIS A 143 -4.17 22.59 22.76
N GLU A 144 -4.47 22.15 23.99
CA GLU A 144 -4.28 23.03 25.17
C GLU A 144 -2.95 22.86 25.93
N ALA A 145 -2.13 21.84 25.67
CA ALA A 145 -0.95 21.58 26.51
C ALA A 145 0.35 22.32 26.10
N PHE A 146 0.38 23.06 24.99
CA PHE A 146 1.63 23.65 24.45
C PHE A 146 1.74 25.17 24.55
N MET A 147 0.78 25.86 25.17
CA MET A 147 0.78 27.33 25.25
C MET A 147 0.96 27.94 26.64
N GLU A 148 1.13 27.14 27.70
CA GLU A 148 1.28 27.68 29.07
C GLU A 148 2.68 27.62 29.69
N THR A 149 3.72 27.11 29.01
CA THR A 149 5.05 26.96 29.65
C THR A 149 6.19 27.84 29.11
N GLU A 150 5.98 28.74 28.14
CA GLU A 150 7.03 29.65 27.66
C GLU A 150 6.84 31.13 28.07
N GLY A 151 5.92 31.41 28.98
CA GLY A 151 5.62 32.75 29.43
C GLY A 151 5.85 32.97 30.92
N LEU A 152 7.03 32.67 31.48
CA LEU A 152 7.51 33.24 32.76
C LEU A 152 8.98 32.85 33.03
N SER A 153 9.90 33.80 32.77
CA SER A 153 11.12 34.09 33.54
C SER A 153 12.31 34.51 32.65
N ARG A 154 12.24 35.72 32.11
CA ARG A 154 13.39 36.62 32.00
C ARG A 154 13.16 37.79 32.94
N ALA A 155 13.81 37.75 34.10
CA ALA A 155 14.24 38.89 34.91
C ALA A 155 15.36 38.40 35.84
#